data_AF-A0A7S1YBC3-F1
#
_entry.id   AF-A0A7S1YBC3-F1
#
_cell.length_a   1.000
_cell.length_b   1.000
_cell.length_c   1.000
_cell.angle_alpha   90.00
_cell.angle_beta   90.00
_cell.angle_gamma   90.00
#
_symmetry.space_group_name_H-M   'P 1'
#
loop_
_entity.id
_entity.type
_entity.pdbx_description
1 polymer ?
#
loop_
_entity_poly.entity_id
_entity_poly.type
_entity_poly.pdbx_seq_one_letter_code
_entity_poly.pdbx_strand_id
1 'polypeptide(L)'
;VETIRTYLEAFFHGLPVEICMTSPPVRLIDSEKDFYLKSRKKWHLKRKALEGVSHLEVFSVLDALSAHLIEPHDYCLVALTDAPLCEEWIDDEDGTENVSAVMGRACGDRVCIVNTDASVKTLLATISHELLHCFGLDHCTSFRCLMNSHAVEGDDCLFLSPLNLKKWIVGV
;
A
#
# COMPACT_ATOMS: atom_id res chain seq x y z
N VAL A 1 -2.38 -5.84 -13.99
CA VAL A 1 -3.31 -4.78 -13.54
C VAL A 1 -4.77 -5.20 -13.71
N GLU A 2 -5.25 -5.63 -14.88
CA GLU A 2 -6.66 -6.09 -15.03
C GLU A 2 -7.06 -7.21 -14.05
N THR A 3 -6.21 -8.22 -13.84
CA THR A 3 -6.48 -9.28 -12.85
C THR A 3 -6.68 -8.73 -11.45
N ILE A 4 -5.90 -7.72 -11.05
CA ILE A 4 -6.03 -7.04 -9.76
C ILE A 4 -7.37 -6.30 -9.71
N ARG A 5 -7.70 -5.55 -10.76
CA ARG A 5 -8.98 -4.83 -10.87
C ARG A 5 -10.18 -5.76 -10.67
N THR A 6 -10.28 -6.83 -11.46
CA THR A 6 -11.40 -7.79 -11.36
C THR A 6 -11.45 -8.46 -9.99
N TYR A 7 -10.28 -8.78 -9.41
CA TYR A 7 -10.21 -9.33 -8.07
C TYR A 7 -10.75 -8.34 -7.03
N LEU A 8 -10.31 -7.07 -7.06
CA LEU A 8 -10.72 -6.06 -6.08
C LEU A 8 -12.21 -5.75 -6.18
N GLU A 9 -12.75 -5.65 -7.41
CA GLU A 9 -14.19 -5.53 -7.64
C GLU A 9 -14.95 -6.71 -7.00
N ALA A 10 -14.44 -7.94 -7.10
CA ALA A 10 -15.06 -9.11 -6.48
C ALA A 10 -14.90 -9.14 -4.95
N PHE A 11 -13.70 -8.85 -4.45
CA PHE A 11 -13.35 -8.91 -3.02
C PHE A 11 -14.12 -7.86 -2.22
N PHE A 12 -14.18 -6.63 -2.73
CA PHE A 12 -14.90 -5.52 -2.11
C PHE A 12 -16.37 -5.44 -2.55
N HIS A 13 -17.00 -6.59 -2.79
CA HIS A 13 -18.46 -6.73 -3.04
C HIS A 13 -19.03 -5.80 -4.12
N GLY A 14 -18.31 -5.63 -5.22
CA GLY A 14 -18.75 -4.87 -6.39
C GLY A 14 -18.43 -3.38 -6.32
N LEU A 15 -17.59 -2.93 -5.39
CA LEU A 15 -17.07 -1.56 -5.42
C LEU A 15 -16.35 -1.32 -6.77
N PRO A 16 -16.64 -0.20 -7.46
CA PRO A 16 -16.03 0.10 -8.74
C PRO A 16 -14.53 0.34 -8.56
N VAL A 17 -13.73 -0.28 -9.42
CA VAL A 17 -12.27 -0.09 -9.44
C VAL A 17 -11.88 0.49 -10.78
N GLU A 18 -11.37 1.72 -10.74
CA GLU A 18 -10.88 2.41 -11.92
C GLU A 18 -9.34 2.35 -11.98
N ILE A 19 -8.81 2.10 -13.16
CA ILE A 19 -7.36 2.18 -13.38
C ILE A 19 -7.05 3.64 -13.72
N CYS A 20 -6.39 4.33 -12.80
CA CYS A 20 -6.00 5.72 -13.00
C CYS A 20 -5.04 5.85 -14.19
N MET A 21 -5.56 6.33 -15.31
CA MET A 21 -4.76 6.77 -16.45
C MET A 21 -4.63 8.29 -16.41
N THR A 22 -3.71 8.80 -15.58
CA THR A 22 -3.50 10.25 -15.51
C THR A 22 -2.90 10.77 -16.82
N SER A 23 -3.24 12.02 -17.18
CA SER A 23 -2.62 12.74 -18.29
C SER A 23 -2.01 14.08 -17.80
N PRO A 24 -0.68 14.20 -17.74
CA PRO A 24 0.33 13.19 -18.09
C PRO A 24 0.36 12.01 -17.10
N PRO A 25 0.86 10.84 -17.52
CA PRO A 25 1.00 9.68 -16.64
C PRO A 25 1.92 10.04 -15.47
N VAL A 26 1.53 9.62 -14.27
CA VAL A 26 2.41 9.66 -13.10
C VAL A 26 3.54 8.68 -13.34
N ARG A 27 4.78 9.17 -13.32
CA ARG A 27 5.97 8.36 -13.50
C ARG A 27 6.85 8.48 -12.28
N LEU A 28 7.26 7.34 -11.77
CA LEU A 28 8.42 7.25 -10.91
C LEU A 28 9.66 7.49 -11.79
N ILE A 29 10.45 8.51 -11.48
CA ILE A 29 11.69 8.80 -12.17
C ILE A 29 12.83 8.54 -11.22
N ASP A 30 13.64 7.55 -11.57
CA ASP A 30 14.88 7.21 -10.92
C ASP A 30 16.08 7.73 -11.71
N SER A 31 16.86 8.60 -11.07
CA SER A 31 18.18 8.99 -11.54
C SER A 31 19.16 9.01 -10.38
N GLU A 32 20.47 9.04 -10.69
CA GLU A 32 21.55 9.09 -9.71
C GLU A 32 21.42 10.27 -8.72
N LYS A 33 20.82 11.38 -9.14
CA LYS A 33 20.72 12.62 -8.35
C LYS A 33 19.31 12.95 -7.87
N ASP A 34 18.30 12.46 -8.59
CA ASP A 34 16.90 12.78 -8.34
C ASP A 34 16.05 11.52 -8.33
N PHE A 35 15.22 11.40 -7.32
CA PHE A 35 14.17 10.40 -7.24
C PHE A 35 12.84 11.08 -6.99
N TYR A 36 11.89 10.95 -7.91
CA TYR A 36 10.67 11.74 -7.83
C TYR A 36 9.50 11.13 -8.57
N LEU A 37 8.31 11.44 -8.09
CA LEU A 37 7.09 11.29 -8.89
C LEU A 37 6.96 12.50 -9.80
N LYS A 38 6.72 12.25 -11.08
CA LYS A 38 6.43 13.28 -12.08
C LYS A 38 5.06 13.06 -12.67
N SER A 39 4.19 14.05 -12.50
CA SER A 39 3.01 14.24 -13.32
C SER A 39 3.09 15.64 -13.92
N ARG A 40 2.19 16.56 -13.52
CA ARG A 40 2.29 18.00 -13.84
C ARG A 40 3.34 18.73 -13.01
N LYS A 41 3.64 18.22 -11.81
CA LYS A 41 4.69 18.71 -10.91
C LYS A 41 5.67 17.58 -10.61
N LYS A 42 6.81 17.95 -10.01
CA LYS A 42 7.89 17.06 -9.57
C LYS A 42 7.87 17.00 -8.04
N TRP A 43 7.80 15.79 -7.48
CA TRP A 43 7.79 15.56 -6.05
C TRP A 43 8.93 14.64 -5.65
N HIS A 44 9.88 15.17 -4.90
CA HIS A 44 11.03 14.43 -4.45
C HIS A 44 10.61 13.39 -3.43
N LEU A 45 11.04 12.16 -3.68
CA LEU A 45 10.81 11.01 -2.83
C LEU A 45 12.11 10.67 -2.09
N LYS A 46 11.96 10.11 -0.89
CA LYS A 46 13.09 9.67 -0.08
C LYS A 46 13.47 8.23 -0.42
N ARG A 47 14.75 7.92 -0.27
CA ARG A 47 15.30 6.57 -0.42
C ARG A 47 16.20 6.22 0.74
N LYS A 48 16.24 4.94 1.08
CA LYS A 48 17.18 4.38 2.04
C LYS A 48 17.87 3.17 1.42
N ALA A 49 19.13 2.96 1.77
CA ALA A 49 19.85 1.77 1.36
C ALA A 49 19.72 0.72 2.47
N LEU A 50 19.19 -0.44 2.13
CA LEU A 50 19.14 -1.61 3.02
C LEU A 50 19.92 -2.72 2.33
N GLU A 51 20.97 -3.22 2.97
CA GLU A 51 21.83 -4.29 2.44
C GLU A 51 22.39 -4.00 1.01
N GLY A 52 22.63 -2.72 0.69
CA GLY A 52 23.13 -2.30 -0.62
C GLY A 52 22.07 -2.15 -1.70
N VAL A 53 20.80 -2.40 -1.39
CA VAL A 53 19.65 -2.19 -2.29
C VAL A 53 18.93 -0.88 -1.92
N SER A 54 18.65 -0.05 -2.92
CA SER A 54 17.91 1.19 -2.72
C SER A 54 16.42 0.92 -2.62
N HIS A 55 15.83 1.30 -1.50
CA HIS A 55 14.41 1.17 -1.19
C HIS A 55 13.73 2.53 -1.16
N LEU A 56 12.44 2.56 -1.53
CA LEU A 56 11.62 3.75 -1.46
C LEU A 56 11.03 3.88 -0.07
N GLU A 57 11.23 5.03 0.54
CA GLU A 57 10.63 5.32 1.84
C GLU A 57 9.14 5.62 1.65
N VAL A 58 8.30 4.74 2.19
CA VAL A 58 6.86 4.69 1.90
C VAL A 58 6.12 5.98 2.26
N PHE A 59 6.45 6.65 3.36
CA PHE A 59 5.74 7.86 3.78
C PHE A 59 5.93 9.01 2.81
N SER A 60 7.15 9.20 2.29
CA SER A 60 7.39 10.21 1.24
C SER A 60 6.56 9.97 -0.03
N VAL A 61 6.26 8.70 -0.33
CA VAL A 61 5.41 8.32 -1.46
C VAL A 61 3.94 8.57 -1.14
N LEU A 62 3.46 8.12 0.02
CA LEU A 62 2.09 8.31 0.47
C LEU A 62 1.73 9.81 0.54
N ASP A 63 2.62 10.66 1.05
CA ASP A 63 2.47 12.12 1.09
C ASP A 63 2.31 12.71 -0.33
N ALA A 64 3.12 12.25 -1.28
CA ALA A 64 3.07 12.73 -2.65
C ALA A 64 1.78 12.29 -3.37
N LEU A 65 1.31 11.08 -3.10
CA LEU A 65 0.09 10.52 -3.68
C LEU A 65 -1.17 11.18 -3.07
N SER A 66 -1.25 11.29 -1.75
CA SER A 66 -2.40 11.85 -1.04
C SER A 66 -2.63 13.32 -1.38
N ALA A 67 -1.55 14.10 -1.52
CA ALA A 67 -1.65 15.52 -1.81
C ALA A 67 -2.07 15.83 -3.25
N HIS A 68 -1.97 14.87 -4.18
CA HIS A 68 -1.99 15.20 -5.62
C HIS A 68 -2.75 14.25 -6.53
N LEU A 69 -3.04 13.02 -6.11
CA LEU A 69 -3.71 12.03 -6.95
C LEU A 69 -5.05 11.58 -6.41
N ILE A 70 -5.32 11.74 -5.12
CA ILE A 70 -6.65 11.48 -4.58
C ILE A 70 -7.55 12.66 -4.93
N GLU A 71 -8.55 12.41 -5.77
CA GLU A 71 -9.61 13.36 -6.06
C GLU A 71 -10.74 13.26 -5.02
N PRO A 72 -11.60 14.29 -4.86
CA PRO A 72 -12.67 14.27 -3.86
C PRO A 72 -13.70 13.14 -4.02
N HIS A 73 -13.81 12.57 -5.23
CA HIS A 73 -14.71 11.46 -5.54
C HIS A 73 -14.06 10.09 -5.34
N ASP A 74 -12.73 10.04 -5.20
CA ASP A 74 -12.02 8.79 -4.95
C ASP A 74 -12.22 8.38 -3.50
N TYR A 75 -12.64 7.12 -3.29
CA TYR A 75 -12.72 6.58 -1.95
C TYR A 75 -11.33 6.18 -1.44
N CYS A 76 -10.55 5.45 -2.23
CA CYS A 76 -9.17 5.06 -1.92
C CYS A 76 -8.32 4.99 -3.18
N LEU A 77 -7.02 5.23 -3.05
CA LEU A 77 -6.01 5.07 -4.10
C LEU A 77 -4.98 4.01 -3.70
N VAL A 78 -4.77 3.02 -4.56
CA VAL A 78 -3.68 2.05 -4.43
C VAL A 78 -2.63 2.29 -5.51
N ALA A 79 -1.40 2.56 -5.10
CA ALA A 79 -0.24 2.62 -5.98
C ALA A 79 0.45 1.25 -6.03
N LEU A 80 0.83 0.83 -7.24
CA LEU A 80 1.58 -0.41 -7.47
C LEU A 80 2.96 -0.06 -8.01
N THR A 81 4.01 -0.70 -7.47
CA THR A 81 5.40 -0.48 -7.87
C THR A 81 6.16 -1.80 -7.90
N ASP A 82 7.19 -1.91 -8.73
CA ASP A 82 8.19 -2.98 -8.70
C ASP A 82 9.46 -2.59 -7.92
N ALA A 83 9.58 -1.30 -7.55
CA ALA A 83 10.66 -0.83 -6.71
C ALA A 83 10.52 -1.34 -5.25
N PRO A 84 11.62 -1.78 -4.61
CA PRO A 84 11.64 -2.17 -3.20
C PRO A 84 11.15 -1.04 -2.30
N LEU A 85 10.39 -1.37 -1.25
CA LEU A 85 9.81 -0.42 -0.31
C LEU A 85 10.40 -0.60 1.08
N CYS A 86 10.59 0.50 1.80
CA CYS A 86 10.98 0.49 3.20
C CYS A 86 10.16 1.48 4.03
N GLU A 87 10.02 1.20 5.31
CA GLU A 87 9.54 2.16 6.29
C GLU A 87 10.67 2.49 7.28
N GLU A 88 10.65 3.72 7.78
CA GLU A 88 11.59 4.23 8.77
C GLU A 88 10.82 4.56 10.05
N TRP A 89 11.36 4.14 11.19
CA TRP A 89 10.85 4.54 12.50
C TRP A 89 12.00 4.82 13.45
N ILE A 90 11.70 5.60 14.48
CA ILE A 90 12.63 5.92 15.55
C ILE A 90 12.24 5.05 16.74
N ASP A 91 13.22 4.40 17.35
CA ASP A 91 12.99 3.70 18.62
C ASP A 91 12.77 4.73 19.73
N ASP A 92 11.65 4.62 20.43
CA ASP A 92 11.26 5.59 21.46
C ASP A 92 12.18 5.53 22.70
N GLU A 93 12.88 4.42 22.94
CA GLU A 93 13.74 4.24 24.12
C GLU A 93 15.13 4.86 23.92
N ASP A 94 15.74 4.68 22.75
CA ASP A 94 17.13 5.09 22.49
C ASP A 94 17.31 6.09 21.34
N GLY A 95 16.23 6.43 20.64
CA GLY A 95 16.24 7.37 19.53
C GLY A 95 16.90 6.83 18.26
N THR A 96 17.14 5.52 18.17
CA THR A 96 17.79 4.90 17.02
C THR A 96 16.86 4.89 15.81
N GLU A 97 17.36 5.38 14.68
CA GLU A 97 16.69 5.25 13.38
C GLU A 97 16.77 3.79 12.90
N ASN A 98 15.61 3.17 12.73
CA ASN A 98 15.45 1.84 12.21
C ASN A 98 14.80 1.90 10.83
N VAL A 99 15.20 0.98 9.96
CA VAL A 99 14.64 0.84 8.61
C VAL A 99 14.34 -0.63 8.37
N SER A 100 13.14 -0.94 7.89
CA SER A 100 12.80 -2.29 7.44
C SER A 100 12.20 -2.29 6.05
N ALA A 101 12.39 -3.39 5.34
CA ALA A 101 11.71 -3.64 4.08
C ALA A 101 10.24 -4.01 4.34
N VAL A 102 9.35 -3.48 3.52
CA VAL A 102 7.91 -3.75 3.60
C VAL A 102 7.36 -4.16 2.23
N MET A 103 6.30 -4.97 2.22
CA MET A 103 5.60 -5.33 0.98
C MET A 103 4.56 -4.30 0.57
N GLY A 104 4.01 -3.57 1.53
CA GLY A 104 3.04 -2.52 1.31
C GLY A 104 2.91 -1.65 2.55
N ARG A 105 2.26 -0.50 2.36
CA ARG A 105 1.92 0.40 3.45
C ARG A 105 0.69 1.21 3.10
N ALA A 106 -0.20 1.36 4.08
CA ALA A 106 -1.26 2.34 4.10
C ALA A 106 -1.06 3.34 5.24
N CYS A 107 -1.47 4.58 4.99
CA CYS A 107 -1.85 5.53 6.03
C CYS A 107 -3.35 5.75 5.85
N GLY A 108 -4.15 5.81 6.92
CA GLY A 108 -5.62 5.94 6.87
C GLY A 108 -6.17 7.12 6.06
N ASP A 109 -5.32 7.91 5.41
CA ASP A 109 -5.57 8.97 4.43
C ASP A 109 -6.00 8.46 3.05
N ARG A 110 -6.67 7.31 2.99
CA ARG A 110 -7.26 6.75 1.76
C ARG A 110 -6.22 6.42 0.67
N VAL A 111 -4.94 6.29 1.04
CA VAL A 111 -3.85 5.94 0.12
C VAL A 111 -3.05 4.77 0.64
N CYS A 112 -2.67 3.87 -0.26
CA CYS A 112 -1.68 2.85 0.01
C CYS A 112 -0.75 2.62 -1.17
N ILE A 113 0.41 2.01 -0.89
CA ILE A 113 1.37 1.57 -1.90
C ILE A 113 1.75 0.10 -1.64
N VAL A 114 1.88 -0.69 -2.72
CA VAL A 114 2.23 -2.10 -2.65
C VAL A 114 3.30 -2.46 -3.68
N ASN A 115 4.28 -3.25 -3.26
CA ASN A 115 5.29 -3.85 -4.11
C ASN A 115 4.71 -5.07 -4.85
N THR A 116 4.96 -5.13 -6.15
CA THR A 116 4.47 -6.17 -7.06
C THR A 116 5.39 -7.37 -7.20
N ASP A 117 6.59 -7.33 -6.60
CA ASP A 117 7.56 -8.43 -6.59
C ASP A 117 7.17 -9.53 -5.58
N ALA A 118 6.05 -10.19 -5.85
CA ALA A 118 5.55 -11.31 -5.07
C ALA A 118 4.68 -12.26 -5.92
N SER A 119 4.35 -13.42 -5.36
CA SER A 119 3.34 -14.29 -5.98
C SER A 119 2.01 -13.54 -6.13
N VAL A 120 1.21 -13.88 -7.14
CA VAL A 120 -0.12 -13.26 -7.34
C VAL A 120 -0.96 -13.35 -6.06
N LYS A 121 -0.91 -14.48 -5.37
CA LYS A 121 -1.65 -14.70 -4.12
C LYS A 121 -1.23 -13.71 -3.03
N THR A 122 0.08 -13.59 -2.79
CA THR A 122 0.65 -12.65 -1.81
C THR A 122 0.32 -11.21 -2.19
N LEU A 123 0.47 -10.85 -3.47
CA LEU A 123 0.15 -9.52 -3.97
C LEU A 123 -1.32 -9.14 -3.72
N LEU A 124 -2.26 -10.02 -4.05
CA LEU A 124 -3.69 -9.77 -3.81
C LEU A 124 -4.02 -9.65 -2.32
N ALA A 125 -3.37 -10.46 -1.47
CA ALA A 125 -3.50 -10.36 -0.02
C ALA A 125 -2.98 -9.02 0.49
N THR A 126 -1.76 -8.63 0.15
CA THR A 126 -1.17 -7.35 0.57
C THR A 126 -2.00 -6.17 0.09
N ILE A 127 -2.43 -6.13 -1.18
CA ILE A 127 -3.32 -5.07 -1.67
C ILE A 127 -4.61 -5.00 -0.86
N SER A 128 -5.23 -6.14 -0.57
CA SER A 128 -6.47 -6.19 0.20
C SER A 128 -6.26 -5.73 1.64
N HIS A 129 -5.15 -6.13 2.27
CA HIS A 129 -4.76 -5.73 3.63
C HIS A 129 -4.60 -4.20 3.73
N GLU A 130 -3.79 -3.62 2.84
CA GLU A 130 -3.53 -2.19 2.85
C GLU A 130 -4.78 -1.37 2.51
N LEU A 131 -5.61 -1.82 1.56
CA LEU A 131 -6.87 -1.15 1.28
C LEU A 131 -7.83 -1.22 2.47
N LEU A 132 -7.90 -2.34 3.19
CA LEU A 132 -8.74 -2.45 4.39
C LEU A 132 -8.28 -1.48 5.49
N HIS A 133 -6.99 -1.20 5.62
CA HIS A 133 -6.51 -0.09 6.44
C HIS A 133 -7.08 1.27 5.98
N CYS A 134 -7.11 1.52 4.66
CA CYS A 134 -7.75 2.72 4.11
C CYS A 134 -9.27 2.77 4.37
N PHE A 135 -9.94 1.63 4.55
CA PHE A 135 -11.33 1.52 4.99
C PHE A 135 -11.51 1.60 6.53
N GLY A 136 -10.43 1.86 7.28
CA GLY A 136 -10.48 2.06 8.73
C GLY A 136 -10.43 0.77 9.56
N LEU A 137 -10.00 -0.36 8.98
CA LEU A 137 -9.74 -1.57 9.75
C LEU A 137 -8.32 -1.55 10.30
N ASP A 138 -8.18 -1.77 11.60
CA ASP A 138 -6.88 -2.00 12.24
C ASP A 138 -6.43 -3.45 12.13
N HIS A 139 -5.16 -3.67 12.50
CA HIS A 139 -4.60 -5.00 12.65
C HIS A 139 -5.46 -5.89 13.56
N CYS A 140 -5.54 -7.17 13.23
CA CYS A 140 -6.29 -8.18 13.94
C CYS A 140 -5.37 -9.25 14.50
N THR A 141 -5.57 -9.63 15.76
CA THR A 141 -4.80 -10.71 16.40
C THR A 141 -5.27 -12.11 16.00
N SER A 142 -6.38 -12.24 15.27
CA SER A 142 -6.85 -13.53 14.78
C SER A 142 -5.86 -14.07 13.75
N PHE A 143 -5.22 -15.20 14.07
CA PHE A 143 -4.13 -15.78 13.27
C PHE A 143 -4.44 -15.98 11.79
N ARG A 144 -5.69 -16.34 11.44
CA ARG A 144 -6.09 -16.59 10.05
C ARG A 144 -6.56 -15.33 9.33
N CYS A 145 -6.74 -14.22 10.04
CA CYS A 145 -7.32 -13.02 9.46
C CYS A 145 -6.29 -12.33 8.55
N LEU A 146 -6.73 -11.88 7.39
CA LEU A 146 -5.98 -11.07 6.45
C LEU A 146 -5.39 -9.82 7.12
N MET A 147 -6.13 -9.20 8.06
CA MET A 147 -5.64 -8.04 8.82
C MET A 147 -4.64 -8.39 9.93
N ASN A 148 -4.18 -9.64 10.05
CA ASN A 148 -3.10 -9.97 10.96
C ASN A 148 -1.75 -9.64 10.30
N SER A 149 -0.94 -8.81 10.97
CA SER A 149 0.38 -8.35 10.49
C SER A 149 1.37 -9.48 10.20
N HIS A 150 1.13 -10.69 10.71
CA HIS A 150 1.97 -11.86 10.51
C HIS A 150 1.36 -12.90 9.56
N ALA A 151 0.11 -12.72 9.11
CA ALA A 151 -0.60 -13.68 8.27
C ALA A 151 -0.36 -13.41 6.78
N VAL A 152 0.90 -13.47 6.34
CA VAL A 152 1.27 -13.25 4.93
C VAL A 152 1.56 -14.56 4.20
N GLU A 153 1.66 -15.68 4.94
CA GLU A 153 2.08 -16.97 4.43
C GLU A 153 1.05 -18.07 4.71
N GLY A 154 0.60 -18.77 3.67
CA GLY A 154 -0.29 -19.93 3.79
C GLY A 154 -1.49 -19.91 2.86
N ASP A 155 -2.34 -20.94 2.98
CA ASP A 155 -3.42 -21.14 2.01
C ASP A 155 -4.61 -20.19 2.17
N ASP A 156 -4.80 -19.65 3.37
CA ASP A 156 -5.93 -18.81 3.78
C ASP A 156 -5.67 -17.30 3.73
N CYS A 157 -4.69 -16.84 2.95
CA CYS A 157 -4.22 -15.45 2.98
C CYS A 157 -5.26 -14.37 2.63
N LEU A 158 -6.49 -14.73 2.23
CA LEU A 158 -7.59 -13.81 1.89
C LEU A 158 -8.78 -13.88 2.85
N PHE A 159 -8.64 -14.59 3.98
CA PHE A 159 -9.73 -14.76 4.94
C PHE A 159 -9.90 -13.54 5.84
N LEU A 160 -11.10 -12.96 5.91
CA LEU A 160 -11.44 -12.00 6.97
C LEU A 160 -12.12 -12.70 8.14
N SER A 161 -11.65 -12.42 9.36
CA SER A 161 -12.31 -12.92 10.57
C SER A 161 -13.76 -12.44 10.64
N PRO A 162 -14.67 -13.18 11.31
CA PRO A 162 -16.07 -12.76 11.43
C PRO A 162 -16.24 -11.34 12.01
N LEU A 163 -15.32 -10.92 12.90
CA LEU A 163 -15.32 -9.58 13.46
C LEU A 163 -15.00 -8.52 12.40
N ASN A 164 -13.94 -8.70 11.63
CA ASN A 164 -13.56 -7.76 10.57
C ASN A 164 -14.52 -7.79 9.39
N LEU A 165 -15.09 -8.95 9.06
CA LEU A 165 -16.15 -9.05 8.07
C LEU A 165 -17.41 -8.30 8.52
N LYS A 166 -17.77 -8.35 9.81
CA LYS A 166 -18.87 -7.56 10.36
C LYS A 166 -18.59 -6.06 10.27
N LYS A 167 -17.39 -5.60 10.66
CA LYS A 167 -16.97 -4.19 10.51
C LYS A 167 -17.05 -3.74 9.06
N TRP A 168 -16.60 -4.59 8.14
CA TRP A 168 -16.64 -4.33 6.71
C TRP A 168 -18.07 -4.18 6.17
N ILE A 169 -18.98 -5.13 6.50
CA ILE A 169 -20.35 -5.15 5.96
C ILE A 169 -21.24 -4.08 6.59
N VAL A 170 -21.13 -3.87 7.90
CA VAL A 170 -22.06 -3.01 8.66
C VAL A 170 -21.56 -1.57 8.77
N GLY A 171 -20.31 -1.32 8.37
CA GLY A 171 -19.61 -0.06 8.62
C GLY A 171 -18.95 -0.06 10.00
N VAL A 172 -17.87 0.72 10.12
CA VAL A 172 -17.18 1.02 11.40
C VAL A 172 -17.98 2.05 12.19
#